data_AF-A0A1G7ZUB7-F1
#
_entry.id   AF-A0A1G7ZUB7-F1
#
_cell.length_a   1.000
_cell.length_b   1.000
_cell.length_c   1.000
_cell.angle_alpha   90.00
_cell.angle_beta   90.00
_cell.angle_gamma   90.00
#
_symmetry.space_group_name_H-M   'P 1'
#
loop_
_entity.id
_entity.type
_entity.pdbx_description
1 polymer ?
#
loop_
_entity_poly.entity_id
_entity_poly.type
_entity_poly.pdbx_seq_one_letter_code
_entity_poly.pdbx_strand_id
1 'polypeptide(L)'
;MSQLPINFLLIAPEFFGYAKEIQHGLAKRGVGALRFDDRPASDTMTKILNRISPLLQRDKADRYFDSIFQQAKQHPITHVLVIKGQSLSLSAIRRMREALPHAHFTLYFWDSYKNMSSDSYDKVALFDRALSFDPVDVENDGRLEYRALFYLDEYAKLPKVDEDIDFFFFGTIHSDRYQVLKKLSNHFPRNASFKKILYFPSKLIYWGRRLFQPSFWMAKKREFTFEPVGKADLKSLLARSKVIIDIERPIQAGLTMRTLEAVGAKKKIITTNSFSAKTDIYRPENILVIDRDNIFIPESFIMSEFCELPGSINQKYSLDGWLDEIFPFEKLGTAVA
;
A
#
# COMPACT_ATOMS: atom_id res chain seq x y z
N MET A 1 -18.72 -0.76 27.51
CA MET A 1 -17.99 -1.65 26.58
C MET A 1 -16.70 -2.05 27.29
N SER A 2 -16.51 -3.32 27.62
CA SER A 2 -15.26 -3.81 28.20
C SER A 2 -14.10 -3.52 27.24
N GLN A 3 -12.98 -3.00 27.73
CA GLN A 3 -11.77 -2.87 26.92
C GLN A 3 -11.30 -4.26 26.51
N LEU A 4 -11.05 -4.45 25.20
CA LEU A 4 -10.51 -5.72 24.69
C LEU A 4 -9.12 -5.96 25.30
N PRO A 5 -8.78 -7.20 25.68
CA PRO A 5 -7.44 -7.52 26.16
C PRO A 5 -6.43 -7.24 25.05
N ILE A 6 -5.38 -6.48 25.40
CA ILE A 6 -4.31 -6.14 24.47
C ILE A 6 -3.34 -7.33 24.42
N ASN A 7 -3.31 -8.02 23.28
CA ASN A 7 -2.43 -9.18 23.06
C ASN A 7 -1.72 -9.13 21.70
N PHE A 8 -1.81 -7.99 20.99
CA PHE A 8 -1.25 -7.81 19.66
C PHE A 8 -0.45 -6.50 19.58
N LEU A 9 0.72 -6.53 18.94
CA LEU A 9 1.52 -5.35 18.61
C LEU A 9 1.56 -5.16 17.09
N LEU A 10 1.04 -4.03 16.62
CA LEU A 10 1.05 -3.62 15.22
C LEU A 10 2.03 -2.46 15.03
N ILE A 11 3.08 -2.68 14.24
CA ILE A 11 4.00 -1.63 13.77
C ILE A 11 3.80 -1.48 12.27
N ALA A 12 3.25 -0.36 11.81
CA ALA A 12 2.89 -0.17 10.41
C ALA A 12 3.00 1.30 9.99
N PRO A 13 3.31 1.60 8.73
CA PRO A 13 3.40 2.98 8.27
C PRO A 13 2.05 3.70 8.41
N GLU A 14 2.08 4.91 8.99
CA GLU A 14 0.90 5.80 9.01
C GLU A 14 0.66 6.41 7.62
N PHE A 15 -0.08 5.68 6.78
CA PHE A 15 -0.42 6.05 5.42
C PHE A 15 -1.91 5.80 5.15
N PHE A 16 -2.65 6.82 4.69
CA PHE A 16 -4.08 6.75 4.31
C PHE A 16 -5.03 6.10 5.34
N GLY A 17 -4.62 6.05 6.61
CA GLY A 17 -5.40 5.45 7.70
C GLY A 17 -5.43 3.92 7.68
N TYR A 18 -4.65 3.25 6.82
CA TYR A 18 -4.69 1.79 6.72
C TYR A 18 -4.32 1.08 8.02
N ALA A 19 -3.29 1.54 8.73
CA ALA A 19 -2.89 0.96 10.01
C ALA A 19 -4.04 1.00 11.04
N LYS A 20 -4.83 2.08 11.03
CA LYS A 20 -6.03 2.22 11.88
C LYS A 20 -7.12 1.23 11.47
N GLU A 21 -7.34 1.02 10.17
CA GLU A 21 -8.32 0.04 9.70
C GLU A 21 -7.91 -1.40 10.01
N ILE A 22 -6.61 -1.73 9.91
CA ILE A 22 -6.08 -3.03 10.35
C ILE A 22 -6.36 -3.24 11.85
N GLN A 23 -6.06 -2.24 12.69
CA GLN A 23 -6.37 -2.29 14.13
C GLN A 23 -7.88 -2.46 14.38
N HIS A 24 -8.73 -1.81 13.59
CA HIS A 24 -10.18 -1.99 13.67
C HIS A 24 -10.63 -3.39 13.24
N GLY A 25 -10.03 -3.95 12.19
CA GLY A 25 -10.26 -5.32 11.74
C GLY A 25 -9.87 -6.38 12.77
N LEU A 26 -8.78 -6.14 13.52
CA LEU A 26 -8.40 -6.96 14.68
C LEU A 26 -9.43 -6.83 15.82
N ALA A 27 -9.86 -5.61 16.14
CA ALA A 27 -10.87 -5.38 17.19
C ALA A 27 -12.22 -6.05 16.89
N LYS A 28 -12.65 -6.07 15.61
CA LYS A 28 -13.85 -6.82 15.16
C LYS A 28 -13.76 -8.32 15.44
N ARG A 29 -12.54 -8.86 15.56
CA ARG A 29 -12.25 -10.27 15.85
C ARG A 29 -11.90 -10.50 17.33
N GLY A 30 -12.21 -9.53 18.20
CA GLY A 30 -11.99 -9.64 19.64
C GLY A 30 -10.54 -9.41 20.09
N VAL A 31 -9.68 -8.88 19.21
CA VAL A 31 -8.24 -8.71 19.46
C VAL A 31 -7.91 -7.25 19.73
N GLY A 32 -7.40 -6.96 20.93
CA GLY A 32 -6.86 -5.65 21.27
C GLY A 32 -5.43 -5.49 20.77
N ALA A 33 -5.14 -4.42 20.03
CA ALA A 33 -3.82 -4.17 19.49
C ALA A 33 -3.24 -2.80 19.90
N LEU A 34 -1.98 -2.77 20.33
CA LEU A 34 -1.18 -1.55 20.34
C LEU A 34 -0.73 -1.25 18.92
N ARG A 35 -0.90 -0.01 18.46
CA ARG A 35 -0.52 0.41 17.11
C ARG A 35 0.49 1.54 17.16
N PHE A 36 1.60 1.39 16.45
CA PHE A 36 2.66 2.38 16.31
C PHE A 36 3.09 2.53 14.85
N ASP A 37 3.62 3.71 14.50
CA ASP A 37 4.18 3.98 13.18
C ASP A 37 5.50 3.20 12.98
N ASP A 38 5.85 2.86 11.74
CA ASP A 38 7.10 2.15 11.42
C ASP A 38 8.32 3.09 11.37
N ARG A 39 8.11 4.36 11.74
CA ARG A 39 9.10 5.43 11.78
C ARG A 39 8.81 6.38 12.95
N PRO A 40 9.84 6.93 13.60
CA PRO A 40 9.64 8.00 14.59
C PRO A 40 9.05 9.24 13.91
N ALA A 41 8.19 9.97 14.64
CA ALA A 41 7.66 11.25 14.17
C ALA A 41 8.82 12.19 13.76
N SER A 42 8.68 12.81 12.59
CA SER A 42 9.64 13.77 12.06
C SER A 42 9.01 15.16 12.06
N ASP A 43 9.52 16.06 12.92
CA ASP A 43 9.20 17.48 12.80
C ASP A 43 9.88 18.04 11.53
N THR A 44 9.32 19.13 10.98
CA THR A 44 9.84 19.76 9.75
C THR A 44 11.32 20.14 9.86
N MET A 45 11.77 20.55 11.05
CA MET A 45 13.17 20.86 11.34
C MET A 45 14.04 19.59 11.45
N THR A 46 13.47 18.49 11.96
CA THR A 46 14.13 17.18 12.00
C THR A 46 14.38 16.69 10.58
N LYS A 47 13.49 16.89 9.59
CA LYS A 47 13.70 16.46 8.19
C LYS A 47 14.96 17.06 7.53
N ILE A 48 15.38 18.26 7.96
CA ILE A 48 16.57 18.95 7.43
C ILE A 48 17.84 18.47 8.16
N LEU A 49 17.82 18.42 9.50
CA LEU A 49 18.94 17.89 10.32
C LEU A 49 19.17 16.38 10.07
N ASN A 50 18.12 15.63 9.76
CA ASN A 50 18.17 14.22 9.39
C ASN A 50 18.90 13.96 8.06
N ARG A 51 19.22 14.97 7.25
CA ARG A 51 20.11 14.76 6.09
C ARG A 51 21.59 14.82 6.44
N ILE A 52 21.94 15.22 7.67
CA ILE A 52 23.30 15.62 8.06
C ILE A 52 24.03 14.50 8.82
N SER A 53 23.34 13.51 9.42
CA SER A 53 23.97 12.31 9.99
C SER A 53 23.05 11.07 9.96
N PRO A 54 23.42 10.02 9.20
CA PRO A 54 22.74 8.72 9.23
C PRO A 54 22.79 8.01 10.60
N LEU A 55 23.82 8.26 11.41
CA LEU A 55 24.00 7.62 12.72
C LEU A 55 23.01 8.17 13.75
N LEU A 56 22.85 9.50 13.83
CA LEU A 56 21.89 10.13 14.75
C LEU A 56 20.43 9.74 14.45
N GLN A 57 20.13 9.43 13.19
CA GLN A 57 18.82 8.91 12.80
C GLN A 57 18.57 7.50 13.33
N ARG A 58 19.59 6.63 13.30
CA ARG A 58 19.50 5.28 13.86
C ARG A 58 19.26 5.35 15.38
N ASP A 59 20.01 6.18 16.10
CA ASP A 59 19.84 6.31 17.56
C ASP A 59 18.47 6.88 17.95
N LYS A 60 17.91 7.79 17.14
CA LYS A 60 16.53 8.30 17.37
C LYS A 60 15.50 7.21 17.10
N ALA A 61 15.65 6.45 16.01
CA ALA A 61 14.75 5.34 15.68
C ALA A 61 14.81 4.24 16.75
N ASP A 62 16.02 3.85 17.17
CA ASP A 62 16.22 2.81 18.18
C ASP A 62 15.59 3.21 19.52
N ARG A 63 15.76 4.45 19.99
CA ARG A 63 15.08 4.95 21.21
C ARG A 63 13.56 4.96 21.08
N TYR A 64 13.05 5.31 19.91
CA TYR A 64 11.62 5.27 19.64
C TYR A 64 11.07 3.84 19.76
N PHE A 65 11.73 2.87 19.12
CA PHE A 65 11.32 1.47 19.21
C PHE A 65 11.52 0.87 20.60
N ASP A 66 12.57 1.24 21.33
CA ASP A 66 12.74 0.81 22.72
C ASP A 66 11.55 1.26 23.59
N SER A 67 11.05 2.48 23.39
CA SER A 67 9.86 2.98 24.09
C SER A 67 8.59 2.20 23.75
N ILE A 68 8.47 1.70 22.51
CA ILE A 68 7.36 0.85 22.08
C ILE A 68 7.46 -0.51 22.79
N PHE A 69 8.66 -1.09 22.86
CA PHE A 69 8.87 -2.39 23.49
C PHE A 69 8.58 -2.34 24.99
N GLN A 70 8.94 -1.25 25.68
CA GLN A 70 8.61 -1.06 27.09
C GLN A 70 7.10 -0.96 27.33
N GLN A 71 6.35 -0.30 26.43
CA GLN A 71 4.88 -0.28 26.51
C GLN A 71 4.29 -1.65 26.20
N ALA A 72 4.78 -2.34 25.17
CA ALA A 72 4.29 -3.67 24.78
C ALA A 72 4.48 -4.71 25.90
N LYS A 73 5.58 -4.66 26.65
CA LYS A 73 5.85 -5.54 27.80
C LYS A 73 4.82 -5.46 28.94
N GLN A 74 4.04 -4.38 29.01
CA GLN A 74 3.01 -4.20 30.03
C GLN A 74 1.74 -5.02 29.72
N HIS A 75 1.72 -5.71 28.58
CA HIS A 75 0.59 -6.48 28.08
C HIS A 75 1.02 -7.91 27.71
N PRO A 76 0.11 -8.90 27.75
CA PRO A 76 0.37 -10.28 27.34
C PRO A 76 0.39 -10.38 25.80
N ILE A 77 1.34 -9.71 25.16
CA ILE A 77 1.49 -9.73 23.71
C ILE A 77 1.87 -11.15 23.26
N THR A 78 1.01 -11.75 22.44
CA THR A 78 1.22 -13.06 21.83
C THR A 78 1.56 -12.95 20.35
N HIS A 79 1.31 -11.79 19.73
CA HIS A 79 1.52 -11.58 18.31
C HIS A 79 2.11 -10.21 18.01
N VAL A 80 3.06 -10.18 17.09
CA VAL A 80 3.67 -8.96 16.55
C VAL A 80 3.52 -8.98 15.04
N LEU A 81 2.86 -7.97 14.47
CA LEU A 81 2.85 -7.72 13.03
C LEU A 81 3.65 -6.47 12.73
N VAL A 82 4.73 -6.64 11.99
CA VAL A 82 5.50 -5.53 11.42
C VAL A 82 5.16 -5.43 9.93
N ILE A 83 4.63 -4.29 9.52
CA ILE A 83 4.38 -3.97 8.13
C ILE A 83 5.46 -3.02 7.64
N LYS A 84 6.18 -3.40 6.58
CA LYS A 84 7.33 -2.69 5.99
C LYS A 84 8.53 -2.54 6.92
N GLY A 85 8.38 -2.02 8.13
CA GLY A 85 9.45 -1.88 9.11
C GLY A 85 10.57 -0.95 8.63
N GLN A 86 10.22 0.19 8.01
CA GLN A 86 11.18 1.05 7.31
C GLN A 86 12.34 1.54 8.18
N SER A 87 12.08 1.99 9.40
CA SER A 87 13.13 2.45 10.34
C SER A 87 13.53 1.39 11.36
N LEU A 88 12.93 0.20 11.31
CA LEU A 88 13.18 -0.86 12.26
C LEU A 88 14.47 -1.61 11.88
N SER A 89 15.52 -1.44 12.68
CA SER A 89 16.85 -2.03 12.48
C SER A 89 16.90 -3.50 12.92
N LEU A 90 17.88 -4.28 12.44
CA LEU A 90 18.09 -5.66 12.92
C LEU A 90 18.34 -5.72 14.43
N SER A 91 19.07 -4.75 15.00
CA SER A 91 19.27 -4.65 16.45
C SER A 91 17.97 -4.37 17.20
N ALA A 92 17.12 -3.48 16.70
CA ALA A 92 15.81 -3.23 17.29
C ALA A 92 14.92 -4.47 17.24
N ILE A 93 14.92 -5.24 16.14
CA ILE A 93 14.12 -6.47 16.03
C ILE A 93 14.59 -7.52 17.04
N ARG A 94 15.90 -7.71 17.21
CA ARG A 94 16.45 -8.63 18.24
C ARG A 94 16.01 -8.23 19.65
N ARG A 95 16.12 -6.95 19.99
CA ARG A 95 15.65 -6.42 21.28
C ARG A 95 14.14 -6.56 21.45
N MET A 96 13.36 -6.43 20.38
CA MET A 96 11.91 -6.68 20.38
C MET A 96 11.61 -8.14 20.69
N ARG A 97 12.34 -9.10 20.11
CA ARG A 97 12.18 -10.54 20.41
C ARG A 97 12.57 -10.86 21.86
N GLU A 98 13.68 -10.31 22.35
CA GLU A 98 14.07 -10.43 23.76
C GLU A 98 13.00 -9.85 24.69
N ALA A 99 12.36 -8.77 24.26
CA ALA A 99 11.30 -8.12 25.00
C ALA A 99 10.00 -8.93 25.05
N LEU A 100 9.70 -9.68 23.98
CA LEU A 100 8.45 -10.40 23.76
C LEU A 100 8.74 -11.87 23.38
N PRO A 101 9.39 -12.66 24.25
CA PRO A 101 9.98 -13.96 23.89
C PRO A 101 8.96 -15.04 23.52
N HIS A 102 7.70 -14.86 23.91
CA HIS A 102 6.61 -15.81 23.64
C HIS A 102 5.70 -15.37 22.48
N ALA A 103 5.94 -14.19 21.89
CA ALA A 103 5.10 -13.70 20.81
C ALA A 103 5.54 -14.32 19.47
N HIS A 104 4.57 -14.55 18.59
CA HIS A 104 4.80 -14.91 17.20
C HIS A 104 4.96 -13.64 16.35
N PHE A 105 6.07 -13.54 15.61
CA PHE A 105 6.42 -12.37 14.82
C PHE A 105 6.16 -12.62 13.34
N THR A 106 5.27 -11.82 12.77
CA THR A 106 4.98 -11.80 11.33
C THR A 106 5.51 -10.51 10.69
N LEU A 107 6.28 -10.64 9.63
CA LEU A 107 6.74 -9.54 8.78
C LEU A 107 5.92 -9.50 7.49
N TYR A 108 5.36 -8.35 7.15
CA TYR A 108 4.65 -8.14 5.89
C TYR A 108 5.29 -7.01 5.09
N PHE A 109 5.93 -7.34 3.97
CA PHE A 109 6.47 -6.34 3.06
C PHE A 109 5.35 -5.74 2.20
N TRP A 110 5.05 -4.48 2.48
CA TRP A 110 4.12 -3.63 1.72
C TRP A 110 4.80 -2.85 0.59
N ASP A 111 6.08 -3.10 0.37
CA ASP A 111 6.92 -2.41 -0.61
C ASP A 111 8.02 -3.37 -1.06
N SER A 112 8.49 -3.24 -2.30
CA SER A 112 9.43 -4.23 -2.84
C SER A 112 10.81 -4.01 -2.23
N TYR A 113 11.63 -5.06 -2.14
CA TYR A 113 13.00 -4.96 -1.62
C TYR A 113 13.80 -3.84 -2.27
N LYS A 114 13.67 -3.66 -3.58
CA LYS A 114 14.35 -2.61 -4.35
C LYS A 114 13.96 -1.18 -3.93
N ASN A 115 12.84 -1.00 -3.24
CA ASN A 115 12.37 0.30 -2.73
C ASN A 115 12.56 0.45 -1.21
N MET A 116 13.16 -0.55 -0.55
CA MET A 116 13.39 -0.57 0.89
C MET A 116 14.88 -0.42 1.25
N SER A 117 15.18 -0.34 2.55
CA SER A 117 16.57 -0.29 3.03
C SER A 117 17.29 -1.61 2.73
N SER A 118 18.60 -1.54 2.47
CA SER A 118 19.39 -2.70 2.04
C SER A 118 19.41 -3.87 3.03
N ASP A 119 19.18 -3.59 4.32
CA ASP A 119 19.08 -4.59 5.38
C ASP A 119 17.70 -5.28 5.46
N SER A 120 16.74 -4.92 4.59
CA SER A 120 15.38 -5.47 4.65
C SER A 120 15.34 -6.97 4.38
N TYR A 121 16.23 -7.48 3.54
CA TYR A 121 16.38 -8.92 3.29
C TYR A 121 16.83 -9.69 4.55
N ASP A 122 17.70 -9.09 5.36
CA ASP A 122 18.21 -9.72 6.58
C ASP A 122 17.15 -9.76 7.70
N LYS A 123 16.16 -8.85 7.66
CA LYS A 123 15.06 -8.81 8.65
C LYS A 123 14.28 -10.11 8.65
N VAL A 124 14.08 -10.76 7.49
CA VAL A 124 13.28 -11.97 7.34
C VAL A 124 13.70 -13.08 8.31
N ALA A 125 15.01 -13.24 8.53
CA ALA A 125 15.54 -14.28 9.42
C ALA A 125 15.22 -14.06 10.91
N LEU A 126 14.65 -12.91 11.28
CA LEU A 126 14.28 -12.56 12.65
C LEU A 126 12.77 -12.67 12.90
N PHE A 127 11.99 -13.11 11.92
CA PHE A 127 10.54 -13.31 12.04
C PHE A 127 10.20 -14.78 11.91
N ASP A 128 9.12 -15.19 12.59
CA ASP A 128 8.62 -16.56 12.54
C ASP A 128 7.88 -16.83 11.22
N ARG A 129 7.32 -15.77 10.62
CA ARG A 129 6.73 -15.78 9.28
C ARG A 129 7.01 -14.47 8.56
N ALA A 130 7.28 -14.54 7.26
CA ALA A 130 7.46 -13.35 6.44
C ALA A 130 6.68 -13.49 5.13
N LEU A 131 6.01 -12.42 4.73
CA LEU A 131 5.26 -12.36 3.47
C LEU A 131 5.67 -11.12 2.67
N SER A 132 5.50 -11.20 1.36
CA SER A 132 5.63 -10.06 0.46
C SER A 132 4.48 -9.97 -0.53
N PHE A 133 4.08 -8.73 -0.83
CA PHE A 133 3.15 -8.44 -1.92
C PHE A 133 3.78 -8.52 -3.31
N ASP A 134 5.12 -8.53 -3.37
CA ASP A 134 5.86 -8.55 -4.62
C ASP A 134 6.26 -9.98 -4.98
N PRO A 135 5.74 -10.54 -6.09
CA PRO A 135 6.04 -11.91 -6.49
C PRO A 135 7.52 -12.10 -6.87
N VAL A 136 8.20 -11.05 -7.33
CA VAL A 136 9.63 -11.12 -7.69
C VAL A 136 10.48 -11.22 -6.43
N ASP A 137 10.11 -10.56 -5.35
CA ASP A 137 10.82 -10.72 -4.07
C ASP A 137 10.67 -12.15 -3.55
N VAL A 138 9.48 -12.74 -3.65
CA VAL A 138 9.20 -14.13 -3.24
C VAL A 138 9.97 -15.15 -4.09
N GLU A 139 10.03 -14.93 -5.40
CA GLU A 139 10.81 -15.79 -6.30
C GLU A 139 12.32 -15.77 -5.96
N ASN A 140 12.83 -14.61 -5.50
CA ASN A 140 14.23 -14.43 -5.14
C ASN A 140 14.56 -14.77 -3.68
N ASP A 141 13.55 -14.96 -2.82
CA ASP A 141 13.74 -15.30 -1.40
C ASP A 141 12.69 -16.33 -0.95
N GLY A 142 13.08 -17.60 -0.94
CA GLY A 142 12.21 -18.72 -0.55
C GLY A 142 11.76 -18.73 0.91
N ARG A 143 12.20 -17.76 1.74
CA ARG A 143 11.69 -17.55 3.11
C ARG A 143 10.41 -16.72 3.12
N LEU A 144 10.04 -16.10 2.00
CA LEU A 144 8.84 -15.27 1.85
C LEU A 144 7.66 -16.09 1.32
N GLU A 145 6.49 -15.80 1.84
CA GLU A 145 5.23 -16.22 1.26
C GLU A 145 4.63 -15.10 0.41
N TYR A 146 4.10 -15.45 -0.77
CA TYR A 146 3.39 -14.46 -1.58
C TYR A 146 2.03 -14.14 -0.98
N ARG A 147 1.83 -12.87 -0.65
CA ARG A 147 0.52 -12.34 -0.30
C ARG A 147 0.33 -10.94 -0.82
N ALA A 148 -0.46 -10.83 -1.89
CA ALA A 148 -0.93 -9.56 -2.40
C ALA A 148 -1.56 -8.69 -1.30
N LEU A 149 -1.59 -7.38 -1.56
CA LEU A 149 -2.19 -6.42 -0.65
C LEU A 149 -3.72 -6.62 -0.53
N PHE A 150 -4.44 -5.61 -0.03
CA PHE A 150 -5.89 -5.66 0.16
C PHE A 150 -6.59 -4.34 -0.19
N TYR A 151 -7.91 -4.36 -0.24
CA TYR A 151 -8.75 -3.17 -0.22
C TYR A 151 -9.56 -3.07 1.07
N LEU A 152 -9.93 -1.84 1.43
CA LEU A 152 -10.81 -1.57 2.56
C LEU A 152 -12.28 -1.72 2.15
N ASP A 153 -13.11 -2.20 3.07
CA ASP A 153 -14.57 -2.34 2.93
C ASP A 153 -15.26 -1.10 2.36
N GLU A 154 -14.75 0.07 2.70
CA GLU A 154 -15.32 1.34 2.25
C GLU A 154 -15.21 1.58 0.75
N TYR A 155 -14.31 0.87 0.05
CA TYR A 155 -14.21 0.87 -1.40
C TYR A 155 -15.23 -0.11 -2.01
N ALA A 156 -15.49 -1.25 -1.35
CA ALA A 156 -16.56 -2.16 -1.74
C ALA A 156 -17.97 -1.60 -1.49
N LYS A 157 -18.09 -0.59 -0.63
CA LYS A 157 -19.34 0.05 -0.22
C LYS A 157 -19.43 1.50 -0.72
N LEU A 158 -18.83 1.81 -1.87
CA LEU A 158 -18.95 3.15 -2.46
C LEU A 158 -20.42 3.47 -2.79
N PRO A 159 -20.81 4.76 -2.69
CA PRO A 159 -22.16 5.18 -3.07
C PRO A 159 -22.38 4.92 -4.56
N LYS A 160 -23.59 4.45 -4.91
CA LYS A 160 -24.03 4.38 -6.30
C LYS A 160 -24.37 5.79 -6.77
N VAL A 161 -23.57 6.33 -7.67
CA VAL A 161 -23.70 7.67 -8.24
C VAL A 161 -23.49 7.60 -9.75
N ASP A 162 -23.91 8.64 -10.46
CA ASP A 162 -23.65 8.73 -11.90
C ASP A 162 -22.14 8.79 -12.16
N GLU A 163 -21.67 7.91 -13.05
CA GLU A 163 -20.27 7.84 -13.43
C GLU A 163 -19.97 8.83 -14.56
N ASP A 164 -19.68 10.08 -14.20
CA ASP A 164 -19.39 11.18 -15.13
C ASP A 164 -17.90 11.36 -15.46
N ILE A 165 -17.03 10.54 -14.85
CA ILE A 165 -15.58 10.52 -15.11
C ILE A 165 -15.23 9.24 -15.88
N ASP A 166 -14.86 9.35 -17.16
CA ASP A 166 -14.52 8.16 -17.95
C ASP A 166 -13.21 7.52 -17.46
N PHE A 167 -12.20 8.35 -17.24
CA PHE A 167 -10.89 7.92 -16.78
C PHE A 167 -10.43 8.71 -15.57
N PHE A 168 -9.91 8.01 -14.55
CA PHE A 168 -9.39 8.64 -13.35
C PHE A 168 -8.02 8.11 -12.95
N PHE A 169 -7.10 9.04 -12.73
CA PHE A 169 -5.80 8.76 -12.13
C PHE A 169 -5.62 9.58 -10.85
N PHE A 170 -5.17 8.94 -9.78
CA PHE A 170 -4.61 9.66 -8.63
C PHE A 170 -3.36 8.99 -8.09
N GLY A 171 -2.30 9.76 -7.87
CA GLY A 171 -1.07 9.22 -7.29
C GLY A 171 0.08 10.21 -7.26
N THR A 172 1.08 9.89 -6.46
CA THR A 172 2.33 10.66 -6.38
C THR A 172 3.11 10.57 -7.68
N ILE A 173 3.60 11.68 -8.20
CA ILE A 173 4.42 11.67 -9.39
C ILE A 173 5.84 11.20 -9.05
N HIS A 174 6.21 10.07 -9.63
CA HIS A 174 7.56 9.49 -9.56
C HIS A 174 7.88 8.75 -10.86
N SER A 175 9.15 8.40 -11.04
CA SER A 175 9.64 7.67 -12.22
C SER A 175 9.18 8.35 -13.54
N ASP A 176 8.62 7.56 -14.45
CA ASP A 176 8.11 7.88 -15.78
C ASP A 176 6.58 8.09 -15.83
N ARG A 177 5.88 7.95 -14.69
CA ARG A 177 4.41 7.99 -14.59
C ARG A 177 3.76 9.17 -15.29
N TYR A 178 4.34 10.37 -15.20
CA TYR A 178 3.83 11.55 -15.90
C TYR A 178 3.86 11.39 -17.43
N GLN A 179 4.91 10.78 -17.97
CA GLN A 179 5.05 10.53 -19.41
C GLN A 179 4.02 9.53 -19.89
N VAL A 180 3.88 8.42 -19.15
CA VAL A 180 2.90 7.37 -19.47
C VAL A 180 1.48 7.96 -19.49
N LEU A 181 1.09 8.75 -18.48
CA LEU A 181 -0.22 9.41 -18.46
C LEU A 181 -0.47 10.35 -19.63
N LYS A 182 0.58 11.07 -20.07
CA LYS A 182 0.50 11.97 -21.23
C LYS A 182 0.36 11.20 -22.54
N LYS A 183 1.13 10.12 -22.71
CA LYS A 183 0.97 9.21 -23.86
C LYS A 183 -0.45 8.63 -23.86
N LEU A 184 -0.87 8.05 -22.73
CA LEU A 184 -2.17 7.40 -22.55
C LEU A 184 -3.34 8.30 -22.95
N SER A 185 -3.32 9.58 -22.56
CA SER A 185 -4.40 10.51 -22.90
C SER A 185 -4.61 10.73 -24.39
N ASN A 186 -3.60 10.46 -25.23
CA ASN A 186 -3.73 10.58 -26.69
C ASN A 186 -4.51 9.41 -27.31
N HIS A 187 -4.73 8.32 -26.57
CA HIS A 187 -5.44 7.12 -27.03
C HIS A 187 -6.88 7.05 -26.51
N PHE A 188 -7.33 8.05 -25.73
CA PHE A 188 -8.71 8.11 -25.27
C PHE A 188 -9.65 8.63 -26.37
N PRO A 189 -10.94 8.24 -26.34
CA PRO A 189 -11.95 8.81 -27.22
C PRO A 189 -11.95 10.35 -27.13
N ARG A 190 -12.20 11.05 -28.24
CA ARG A 190 -12.06 12.52 -28.34
C ARG A 190 -12.84 13.31 -27.28
N ASN A 191 -13.98 12.79 -26.83
CA ASN A 191 -14.86 13.45 -25.86
C ASN A 191 -14.80 12.83 -24.45
N ALA A 192 -13.87 11.91 -24.20
CA ALA A 192 -13.78 11.25 -22.91
C ALA A 192 -13.24 12.19 -21.83
N SER A 193 -13.87 12.18 -20.65
CA SER A 193 -13.40 12.94 -19.51
C SER A 193 -12.24 12.23 -18.83
N PHE A 194 -11.12 12.93 -18.64
CA PHE A 194 -9.94 12.40 -17.94
C PHE A 194 -9.58 13.25 -16.72
N LYS A 195 -9.99 12.77 -15.54
CA LYS A 195 -9.64 13.40 -14.27
C LYS A 195 -8.28 12.89 -13.79
N LYS A 196 -7.41 13.82 -13.38
CA LYS A 196 -6.08 13.52 -12.84
C LYS A 196 -5.85 14.27 -11.54
N ILE A 197 -5.33 13.56 -10.53
CA ILE A 197 -4.73 14.12 -9.33
C ILE A 197 -3.26 13.70 -9.32
N LEU A 198 -2.39 14.62 -9.72
CA LEU A 198 -0.96 14.40 -9.83
C LEU A 198 -0.26 15.02 -8.63
N TYR A 199 -0.06 14.23 -7.57
CA TYR A 199 0.51 14.74 -6.32
C TYR A 199 2.03 14.87 -6.41
N PHE A 200 2.57 16.02 -6.01
CA PHE A 200 4.00 16.25 -5.80
C PHE A 200 4.28 16.56 -4.33
N PRO A 201 5.19 15.82 -3.67
CA PRO A 201 5.44 16.00 -2.24
C PRO A 201 6.15 17.31 -1.90
N SER A 202 6.72 18.00 -2.89
CA SER A 202 7.37 19.30 -2.68
C SER A 202 7.46 20.09 -3.97
N LYS A 203 7.22 21.41 -3.87
CA LYS A 203 7.47 22.38 -4.95
C LYS A 203 8.94 22.36 -5.38
N LEU A 204 9.88 22.15 -4.46
CA LEU A 204 11.31 22.06 -4.75
C LEU A 204 11.63 20.83 -5.62
N ILE A 205 11.06 19.67 -5.28
CA ILE A 205 11.23 18.44 -6.07
C ILE A 205 10.68 18.62 -7.48
N TYR A 206 9.51 19.25 -7.61
CA TYR A 206 8.93 19.60 -8.93
C TYR A 206 9.89 20.47 -9.75
N TRP A 207 10.40 21.58 -9.18
CA TRP A 207 11.31 22.47 -9.90
C TRP A 207 12.62 21.78 -10.26
N GLY A 208 13.18 20.97 -9.37
CA GLY A 208 14.36 20.15 -9.67
C GLY A 208 14.11 19.21 -10.86
N ARG A 209 12.98 18.49 -10.88
CA ARG A 209 12.62 17.64 -12.03
C ARG A 209 12.45 18.47 -13.31
N ARG A 210 11.80 19.63 -13.22
CA ARG A 210 11.61 20.50 -14.39
C ARG A 210 12.91 21.08 -14.94
N LEU A 211 13.95 21.23 -14.13
CA LEU A 211 15.27 21.68 -14.62
C LEU A 211 16.06 20.51 -15.23
N PHE A 212 16.08 19.35 -14.57
CA PHE A 212 17.02 18.27 -14.89
C PHE A 212 16.42 17.08 -15.66
N GLN A 213 15.09 16.97 -15.79
CA GLN A 213 14.43 15.85 -16.46
C GLN A 213 13.70 16.31 -17.72
N PRO A 214 14.15 15.91 -18.92
CA PRO A 214 13.53 16.32 -20.19
C PRO A 214 12.02 16.09 -20.26
N SER A 215 11.56 14.99 -19.67
CA SER A 215 10.14 14.64 -19.59
C SER A 215 9.25 15.61 -18.82
N PHE A 216 9.84 16.46 -17.98
CA PHE A 216 9.13 17.46 -17.17
C PHE A 216 9.28 18.88 -17.72
N TRP A 217 10.05 19.14 -18.78
CA TRP A 217 10.27 20.48 -19.30
C TRP A 217 8.97 21.19 -19.71
N MET A 218 8.05 20.45 -20.32
CA MET A 218 6.73 20.95 -20.73
C MET A 218 5.65 20.85 -19.63
N ALA A 219 5.98 20.25 -18.48
CA ALA A 219 5.02 20.05 -17.41
C ALA A 219 4.67 21.40 -16.77
N LYS A 220 3.37 21.72 -16.69
CA LYS A 220 2.89 22.98 -16.12
C LYS A 220 2.56 22.76 -14.66
N LYS A 221 3.05 23.63 -13.78
CA LYS A 221 2.83 23.56 -12.32
C LYS A 221 1.35 23.36 -11.94
N ARG A 222 0.43 23.96 -12.69
CA ARG A 222 -1.03 23.86 -12.47
C ARG A 222 -1.63 22.48 -12.70
N GLU A 223 -0.90 21.56 -13.35
CA GLU A 223 -1.32 20.16 -13.51
C GLU A 223 -1.11 19.35 -12.22
N PHE A 224 -0.40 19.90 -11.24
CA PHE A 224 0.02 19.19 -10.03
C PHE A 224 -0.60 19.76 -8.77
N THR A 225 -0.92 18.85 -7.85
CA THR A 225 -1.33 19.17 -6.49
C THR A 225 -0.12 19.00 -5.56
N PHE A 226 0.12 19.97 -4.69
CA PHE A 226 1.23 19.93 -3.73
C PHE A 226 0.77 19.63 -2.30
N GLU A 227 -0.54 19.64 -2.08
CA GLU A 227 -1.18 19.22 -0.84
C GLU A 227 -1.83 17.84 -1.01
N PRO A 228 -1.76 16.96 0.01
CA PRO A 228 -2.48 15.70 -0.04
C PRO A 228 -4.00 15.93 -0.20
N VAL A 229 -4.63 15.18 -1.10
CA VAL A 229 -6.10 15.20 -1.25
C VAL A 229 -6.71 14.29 -0.19
N GLY A 230 -7.81 14.73 0.43
CA GLY A 230 -8.51 13.98 1.46
C GLY A 230 -9.04 12.64 0.95
N LYS A 231 -9.02 11.63 1.83
CA LYS A 231 -9.51 10.28 1.52
C LYS A 231 -10.98 10.26 1.06
N ALA A 232 -11.83 11.08 1.67
CA ALA A 232 -13.25 11.20 1.29
C ALA A 232 -13.43 11.74 -0.14
N ASP A 233 -12.68 12.77 -0.52
CA ASP A 233 -12.74 13.36 -1.86
C ASP A 233 -12.27 12.36 -2.92
N LEU A 234 -11.19 11.62 -2.63
CA LEU A 234 -10.67 10.59 -3.52
C LEU A 234 -11.69 9.46 -3.73
N LYS A 235 -12.38 9.03 -2.67
CA LYS A 235 -13.47 8.05 -2.77
C LYS A 235 -14.64 8.57 -3.60
N SER A 236 -15.02 9.83 -3.42
CA SER A 236 -16.09 10.47 -4.22
C SER A 236 -15.73 10.49 -5.71
N LEU A 237 -14.50 10.88 -6.04
CA LEU A 237 -14.00 10.83 -7.42
C LEU A 237 -13.97 9.40 -7.95
N LEU A 238 -13.51 8.43 -7.16
CA LEU A 238 -13.46 7.02 -7.55
C LEU A 238 -14.87 6.47 -7.83
N ALA A 239 -15.85 6.79 -6.98
CA ALA A 239 -17.25 6.37 -7.17
C ALA A 239 -17.83 6.87 -8.49
N ARG A 240 -17.51 8.12 -8.86
CA ARG A 240 -17.91 8.76 -10.14
C ARG A 240 -17.10 8.33 -11.36
N SER A 241 -16.08 7.48 -11.19
CA SER A 241 -15.19 7.08 -12.28
C SER A 241 -15.56 5.73 -12.87
N LYS A 242 -15.51 5.59 -14.20
CA LYS A 242 -15.72 4.31 -14.89
C LYS A 242 -14.46 3.44 -14.90
N VAL A 243 -13.34 4.05 -15.30
CA VAL A 243 -12.05 3.37 -15.45
C VAL A 243 -10.99 4.04 -14.57
N ILE A 244 -10.29 3.24 -13.79
CA ILE A 244 -9.16 3.66 -12.96
C ILE A 244 -7.86 3.36 -13.69
N ILE A 245 -6.97 4.34 -13.74
CA ILE A 245 -5.62 4.17 -14.30
C ILE A 245 -4.66 3.89 -13.15
N ASP A 246 -3.94 2.78 -13.24
CA ASP A 246 -2.84 2.43 -12.35
C ASP A 246 -1.52 2.36 -13.13
N ILE A 247 -0.45 2.92 -12.54
CA ILE A 247 0.88 2.91 -13.14
C ILE A 247 1.86 2.65 -12.01
N GLU A 248 2.23 1.39 -11.83
CA GLU A 248 3.17 0.93 -10.83
C GLU A 248 4.58 1.50 -11.03
N ARG A 249 5.43 1.39 -10.01
CA ARG A 249 6.86 1.71 -10.17
C ARG A 249 7.52 0.60 -11.00
N PRO A 250 8.43 0.91 -11.94
CA PRO A 250 9.16 -0.13 -12.67
C PRO A 250 10.00 -1.09 -11.78
N ILE A 251 10.23 -0.73 -10.51
CA ILE A 251 10.99 -1.53 -9.54
C ILE A 251 10.13 -2.49 -8.71
N GLN A 252 8.81 -2.49 -8.91
CA GLN A 252 7.87 -3.39 -8.23
C GLN A 252 7.04 -4.18 -9.26
N ALA A 253 6.71 -5.42 -8.94
CA ALA A 253 5.80 -6.26 -9.73
C ALA A 253 4.47 -6.52 -9.02
N GLY A 254 4.40 -6.37 -7.70
CA GLY A 254 3.19 -6.60 -6.92
C GLY A 254 2.02 -5.70 -7.31
N LEU A 255 0.78 -6.20 -7.13
CA LEU A 255 -0.43 -5.41 -7.33
C LEU A 255 -0.44 -4.22 -6.37
N THR A 256 -0.72 -3.02 -6.88
CA THR A 256 -0.70 -1.81 -6.05
C THR A 256 -1.96 -1.71 -5.18
N MET A 257 -1.90 -0.87 -4.15
CA MET A 257 -3.11 -0.44 -3.43
C MET A 257 -4.20 0.04 -4.37
N ARG A 258 -3.85 0.82 -5.41
CA ARG A 258 -4.85 1.33 -6.35
C ARG A 258 -5.53 0.23 -7.12
N THR A 259 -4.76 -0.76 -7.59
CA THR A 259 -5.34 -1.91 -8.30
C THR A 259 -6.41 -2.56 -7.42
N LEU A 260 -6.10 -2.83 -6.15
CA LEU A 260 -7.05 -3.52 -5.27
C LEU A 260 -8.21 -2.62 -4.81
N GLU A 261 -7.97 -1.34 -4.55
CA GLU A 261 -9.04 -0.35 -4.30
C GLU A 261 -10.05 -0.34 -5.45
N ALA A 262 -9.57 -0.36 -6.70
CA ALA A 262 -10.41 -0.39 -7.89
C ALA A 262 -11.16 -1.72 -8.05
N VAL A 263 -10.51 -2.85 -7.74
CA VAL A 263 -11.16 -4.17 -7.69
C VAL A 263 -12.30 -4.17 -6.68
N GLY A 264 -12.04 -3.73 -5.43
CA GLY A 264 -13.07 -3.64 -4.39
C GLY A 264 -14.22 -2.72 -4.81
N ALA A 265 -13.90 -1.60 -5.47
CA ALA A 265 -14.87 -0.65 -6.00
C ALA A 265 -15.58 -1.08 -7.28
N LYS A 266 -15.30 -2.29 -7.80
CA LYS A 266 -15.85 -2.83 -9.06
C LYS A 266 -15.64 -1.89 -10.25
N LYS A 267 -14.45 -1.28 -10.31
CA LYS A 267 -14.06 -0.39 -11.41
C LYS A 267 -13.15 -1.12 -12.37
N LYS A 268 -13.28 -0.80 -13.65
CA LYS A 268 -12.36 -1.26 -14.68
C LYS A 268 -11.00 -0.58 -14.48
N ILE A 269 -9.93 -1.25 -14.90
CA ILE A 269 -8.56 -0.85 -14.63
C ILE A 269 -7.78 -0.85 -15.95
N ILE A 270 -7.11 0.26 -16.24
CA ILE A 270 -6.01 0.29 -17.21
C ILE A 270 -4.72 0.35 -16.41
N THR A 271 -3.85 -0.64 -16.57
CA THR A 271 -2.63 -0.77 -15.76
C THR A 271 -1.39 -1.05 -16.60
N THR A 272 -0.24 -0.50 -16.19
CA THR A 272 1.07 -0.93 -16.74
C THR A 272 1.62 -2.18 -16.06
N ASN A 273 0.97 -2.65 -14.98
CA ASN A 273 1.46 -3.79 -14.21
C ASN A 273 1.06 -5.08 -14.89
N SER A 274 2.00 -5.68 -15.63
CA SER A 274 1.80 -6.93 -16.35
C SER A 274 1.52 -8.14 -15.46
N PHE A 275 1.90 -8.08 -14.18
CA PHE A 275 1.57 -9.14 -13.23
C PHE A 275 0.06 -9.27 -13.01
N SER A 276 -0.72 -8.20 -13.21
CA SER A 276 -2.19 -8.23 -13.09
C SER A 276 -2.82 -9.32 -13.94
N ALA A 277 -2.28 -9.58 -15.15
CA ALA A 277 -2.76 -10.64 -16.05
C ALA A 277 -2.48 -12.07 -15.55
N LYS A 278 -1.60 -12.24 -14.55
CA LYS A 278 -1.23 -13.53 -13.95
C LYS A 278 -1.98 -13.81 -12.64
N THR A 279 -2.95 -12.98 -12.28
CA THR A 279 -3.70 -13.09 -11.02
C THR A 279 -5.13 -13.56 -11.24
N ASP A 280 -5.77 -14.05 -10.19
CA ASP A 280 -7.15 -14.55 -10.21
C ASP A 280 -8.21 -13.44 -10.36
N ILE A 281 -7.85 -12.17 -10.11
CA ILE A 281 -8.69 -10.99 -10.42
C ILE A 281 -8.74 -10.66 -11.92
N TYR A 282 -7.88 -11.26 -12.75
CA TYR A 282 -7.80 -10.90 -14.17
C TYR A 282 -9.06 -11.31 -14.92
N ARG A 283 -9.73 -10.32 -15.51
CA ARG A 283 -10.74 -10.48 -16.55
C ARG A 283 -10.43 -9.46 -17.64
N PRO A 284 -10.39 -9.82 -18.93
CA PRO A 284 -10.08 -8.87 -19.99
C PRO A 284 -11.11 -7.73 -20.08
N GLU A 285 -12.34 -7.94 -19.60
CA GLU A 285 -13.38 -6.93 -19.48
C GLU A 285 -13.12 -5.92 -18.35
N ASN A 286 -12.38 -6.33 -17.32
CA ASN A 286 -12.11 -5.51 -16.14
C ASN A 286 -10.73 -4.89 -16.15
N ILE A 287 -9.72 -5.59 -16.65
CA ILE A 287 -8.32 -5.20 -16.54
C ILE A 287 -7.68 -5.21 -17.92
N LEU A 288 -7.32 -4.03 -18.40
CA LEU A 288 -6.48 -3.85 -19.57
C LEU A 288 -5.04 -3.59 -19.12
N VAL A 289 -4.15 -4.54 -19.43
CA VAL A 289 -2.70 -4.34 -19.27
C VAL A 289 -2.17 -3.64 -20.52
N ILE A 290 -1.50 -2.50 -20.33
CA ILE A 290 -0.90 -1.73 -21.41
C ILE A 290 0.63 -1.74 -21.32
N ASP A 291 1.28 -1.72 -22.48
CA ASP A 291 2.70 -1.45 -22.57
C ASP A 291 2.97 0.07 -22.48
N ARG A 292 4.07 0.45 -21.81
CA ARG A 292 4.41 1.87 -21.55
C ARG A 292 4.82 2.62 -22.81
N ASP A 293 5.30 1.90 -23.82
CA ASP A 293 5.82 2.45 -25.07
C ASP A 293 4.86 2.22 -26.25
N ASN A 294 4.08 1.14 -26.22
CA ASN A 294 3.09 0.82 -27.23
C ASN A 294 1.68 0.69 -26.64
N ILE A 295 1.05 1.83 -26.38
CA ILE A 295 -0.30 1.90 -25.81
C ILE A 295 -1.36 1.58 -26.87
N PHE A 296 -2.22 0.62 -26.56
CA PHE A 296 -3.42 0.33 -27.33
C PHE A 296 -4.60 0.11 -26.37
N ILE A 297 -5.73 0.79 -26.63
CA ILE A 297 -6.96 0.65 -25.85
C ILE A 297 -8.06 0.21 -26.81
N PRO A 298 -8.51 -1.06 -26.74
CA PRO A 298 -9.62 -1.54 -27.55
C PRO A 298 -10.90 -0.78 -27.19
N GLU A 299 -11.69 -0.38 -28.20
CA GLU A 299 -13.02 0.20 -27.97
C GLU A 299 -13.94 -0.77 -27.20
N SER A 300 -13.82 -2.06 -27.49
CA SER A 300 -14.53 -3.12 -26.76
C SER A 300 -14.22 -3.12 -25.26
N PHE A 301 -12.97 -2.83 -24.86
CA PHE A 301 -12.61 -2.67 -23.46
C PHE A 301 -13.25 -1.42 -22.87
N ILE A 302 -13.52 -0.35 -23.61
CA ILE A 302 -14.19 0.82 -23.03
C ILE A 302 -15.69 0.53 -22.85
N MET A 303 -16.31 -0.08 -23.87
CA MET A 303 -17.75 -0.29 -23.95
C MET A 303 -18.28 -1.46 -23.14
N SER A 304 -17.45 -2.46 -22.79
CA SER A 304 -17.90 -3.60 -21.99
C SER A 304 -18.35 -3.18 -20.59
N GLU A 305 -19.28 -3.90 -19.99
CA GLU A 305 -19.57 -3.74 -18.56
C GLU A 305 -18.48 -4.40 -17.71
N PHE A 306 -18.45 -4.07 -16.41
CA PHE A 306 -17.59 -4.75 -15.45
C PHE A 306 -18.09 -6.19 -15.24
N CYS A 307 -17.20 -7.16 -15.40
CA CYS A 307 -17.44 -8.57 -15.13
C CYS A 307 -17.29 -8.86 -13.63
N GLU A 308 -18.36 -9.28 -12.96
CA GLU A 308 -18.32 -9.57 -11.52
C GLU A 308 -17.31 -10.67 -11.16
N LEU A 309 -16.55 -10.44 -10.09
CA LEU A 309 -15.62 -11.44 -9.55
C LEU A 309 -16.35 -12.38 -8.57
N PRO A 310 -15.97 -13.68 -8.54
CA PRO A 310 -16.44 -14.60 -7.51
C PRO A 310 -16.25 -14.06 -6.09
N GLY A 311 -17.21 -14.35 -5.21
CA GLY A 311 -17.17 -13.89 -3.81
C GLY A 311 -15.91 -14.32 -3.06
N SER A 312 -15.36 -15.50 -3.35
CA SER A 312 -14.10 -15.99 -2.78
C SER A 312 -12.89 -15.14 -3.17
N ILE A 313 -12.84 -14.64 -4.41
CA ILE A 313 -11.79 -13.74 -4.88
C ILE A 313 -11.94 -12.37 -4.20
N ASN A 314 -13.16 -11.83 -4.15
CA ASN A 314 -13.40 -10.58 -3.42
C ASN A 314 -12.97 -10.70 -1.95
N GLN A 315 -13.34 -11.79 -1.27
CA GLN A 315 -12.93 -12.03 0.11
C GLN A 315 -11.40 -12.13 0.24
N LYS A 316 -10.72 -12.83 -0.66
CA LYS A 316 -9.26 -12.90 -0.67
C LYS A 316 -8.60 -11.51 -0.74
N TYR A 317 -9.15 -10.55 -1.47
CA TYR A 317 -8.55 -9.21 -1.58
C TYR A 317 -9.13 -8.18 -0.61
N SER A 318 -10.11 -8.53 0.22
CA SER A 318 -10.60 -7.66 1.28
C SER A 318 -9.60 -7.59 2.45
N LEU A 319 -9.67 -6.51 3.24
CA LEU A 319 -8.91 -6.41 4.50
C LEU A 319 -9.19 -7.61 5.41
N ASP A 320 -10.43 -8.09 5.43
CA ASP A 320 -10.82 -9.21 6.27
C ASP A 320 -10.13 -10.50 5.82
N GLY A 321 -10.19 -10.87 4.55
CA GLY A 321 -9.48 -12.07 4.09
C GLY A 321 -7.95 -11.94 4.14
N TRP A 322 -7.42 -10.72 4.06
CA TRP A 322 -5.99 -10.47 4.30
C TRP A 322 -5.60 -10.68 5.77
N LEU A 323 -6.43 -10.22 6.72
CA LEU A 323 -6.23 -10.47 8.14
C LEU A 323 -6.33 -11.96 8.45
N ASP A 324 -7.31 -12.66 7.89
CA ASP A 324 -7.51 -14.09 8.13
C ASP A 324 -6.32 -14.93 7.66
N GLU A 325 -5.60 -14.48 6.61
CA GLU A 325 -4.41 -15.17 6.11
C GLU A 325 -3.13 -14.78 6.87
N ILE A 326 -2.95 -13.51 7.20
CA ILE A 326 -1.78 -13.04 7.96
C ILE A 326 -1.83 -13.53 9.40
N PHE A 327 -3.03 -13.58 9.95
CA PHE A 327 -3.29 -13.93 11.33
C PHE A 327 -4.44 -14.96 11.38
N PRO A 328 -4.15 -16.26 11.18
CA PRO A 328 -5.19 -17.29 11.09
C PRO A 328 -5.87 -17.51 12.45
N PHE A 329 -6.99 -16.82 12.66
CA PHE A 329 -7.77 -16.82 13.89
C PHE A 329 -8.26 -18.23 14.29
N GLU A 330 -8.49 -19.12 13.34
CA GLU A 330 -8.94 -20.50 13.57
C GLU A 330 -7.88 -21.38 14.26
N LYS A 331 -6.58 -21.04 14.15
CA LYS A 331 -5.50 -21.72 14.88
C LYS A 331 -5.29 -21.18 16.29
N LEU A 332 -5.99 -20.12 16.68
CA LEU A 332 -5.91 -19.49 17.99
C LEU A 332 -7.02 -19.97 18.93
N GLY A 333 -7.58 -21.15 18.65
CA GLY A 333 -8.61 -21.78 19.46
C GLY A 333 -8.34 -21.63 20.96
N THR A 334 -9.35 -21.09 21.65
CA THR A 334 -9.74 -21.53 22.99
C THR A 334 -8.58 -21.76 23.98
N ALA A 335 -7.95 -20.67 24.41
CA ALA A 335 -7.20 -20.65 25.67
C ALA A 335 -7.81 -19.63 26.66
N VAL A 336 -9.13 -19.46 26.59
CA VAL A 336 -9.92 -18.84 27.66
C VAL A 336 -11.09 -19.77 27.93
N ALA A 337 -10.81 -20.75 28.78
CA ALA A 337 -11.81 -21.34 29.68
C ALA A 337 -11.51 -20.82 31.07
#